data_AF-A0ABD0PYE1-F1
#
_entry.id   AF-A0ABD0PYE1-F1
#
_cell.length_a   1.000
_cell.length_b   1.000
_cell.length_c   1.000
_cell.angle_alpha   90.00
_cell.angle_beta   90.00
_cell.angle_gamma   90.00
#
_symmetry.space_group_name_H-M   'P 1'
#
loop_
_entity.id
_entity.type
_entity.pdbx_description
1 polymer ?
#
loop_
_entity_poly.entity_id
_entity_poly.type
_entity_poly.pdbx_seq_one_letter_code
_entity_poly.pdbx_strand_id
1 'polypeptide(L)' 'VCIVQKRDTEKMYAMKYMNKQQCIERDEVRNVFRELEILQEIEHVFLVNL' A
#
# COMPACT_ATOMS: atom_id res chain seq x y z
N VAL A 1 8.78 -3.02 -2.38
CA VAL A 1 7.65 -3.97 -2.42
C VAL A 1 8.19 -5.36 -2.13
N CYS A 2 7.50 -6.18 -1.34
CA CYS A 2 7.86 -7.57 -1.08
C CYS A 2 6.62 -8.48 -1.12
N ILE A 3 6.84 -9.79 -1.22
CA ILE A 3 5.80 -10.81 -1.06
C ILE A 3 5.68 -11.12 0.44
N VAL A 4 4.45 -11.15 0.97
CA VAL A 4 4.17 -11.46 2.37
C VAL A 4 3.06 -12.51 2.49
N GLN A 5 3.04 -13.24 3.60
CA GLN A 5 1.97 -14.18 3.93
C GLN A 5 1.22 -13.70 5.18
N LYS A 6 -0.11 -13.61 5.10
CA LYS A 6 -0.95 -13.29 6.26
C LYS A 6 -1.08 -14.54 7.14
N ARG A 7 -0.55 -14.49 8.36
CA ARG A 7 -0.30 -15.67 9.22
C ARG A 7 -1.52 -16.51 9.57
N ASP A 8 -2.70 -15.91 9.67
CA ASP A 8 -3.95 -16.57 10.08
C ASP A 8 -4.72 -17.20 8.91
N THR A 9 -4.49 -16.74 7.68
CA THR A 9 -5.21 -17.18 6.48
C THR A 9 -4.30 -17.85 5.46
N GLU A 10 -2.99 -17.81 5.69
CA GLU A 10 -1.92 -18.28 4.79
C GLU A 10 -1.95 -17.65 3.39
N LYS A 11 -2.76 -16.62 3.18
CA LYS A 11 -2.89 -15.90 1.91
C LYS A 11 -1.65 -15.05 1.64
N MET A 12 -1.21 -15.06 0.38
CA MET A 12 -0.07 -14.29 -0.10
C MET A 12 -0.52 -12.91 -0.60
N TYR A 13 0.25 -11.87 -0.30
CA TYR A 13 0.00 -10.48 -0.70
C TYR A 13 1.28 -9.78 -1.14
N ALA A 14 1.14 -8.66 -1.85
CA ALA A 14 2.23 -7.71 -2.09
C ALA A 14 2.19 -6.59 -1.03
N MET A 15 3.31 -6.33 -0.35
CA MET A 15 3.42 -5.26 0.65
C MET A 15 4.38 -4.18 0.17
N LYS A 16 3.91 -2.92 0.12
CA LYS A 16 4.72 -1.74 -0.20
C LYS A 16 5.18 -1.05 1.09
N TYR A 17 6.49 -1.04 1.35
CA TYR A 17 7.05 -0.29 2.48
C TYR A 17 7.19 1.19 2.14
N MET A 18 6.73 2.04 3.05
CA MET A 18 6.94 3.48 3.00
C MET A 18 7.73 3.92 4.24
N ASN A 19 8.93 4.47 4.02
CA ASN A 19 9.76 4.99 5.11
C ASN A 19 9.25 6.38 5.53
N LYS A 20 8.74 6.50 6.76
CA LYS A 20 8.14 7.75 7.28
C LYS A 20 9.11 8.94 7.21
N GLN A 21 10.36 8.74 7.62
CA GLN A 21 11.35 9.82 7.65
C GLN A 21 11.65 10.33 6.24
N GLN A 22 11.88 9.42 5.29
CA GLN A 22 12.09 9.80 3.89
C GLN A 22 10.86 10.47 3.26
N CYS A 23 9.66 10.06 3.64
CA CYS A 23 8.43 10.69 3.16
C CYS A 23 8.31 12.15 3.64
N ILE A 24 8.71 12.43 4.89
CA ILE A 24 8.71 13.79 5.43
C ILE A 24 9.81 14.64 4.75
N GLU A 25 11.03 14.11 4.64
CA GLU A 25 12.16 14.80 4.02
C GLU A 25 11.92 15.17 2.54
N ARG A 26 11.10 14.39 1.85
CA ARG A 26 10.77 14.58 0.43
C ARG A 26 9.39 15.22 0.19
N ASP A 27 8.67 15.61 1.24
CA ASP A 27 7.29 16.13 1.17
C ASP A 27 6.29 15.20 0.46
N GLU A 28 6.49 13.89 0.57
CA GLU A 28 5.69 12.85 -0.09
C GLU A 28 4.49 12.39 0.73
N VAL A 29 4.38 12.84 1.99
CA VAL A 29 3.34 12.37 2.94
C VAL A 29 1.94 12.50 2.34
N ARG A 30 1.65 13.63 1.67
CA ARG A 30 0.35 13.86 1.02
C ARG A 30 0.07 12.87 -0.12
N ASN A 31 1.10 12.51 -0.88
CA ASN A 31 0.97 11.57 -2.00
C ASN A 31 0.71 10.15 -1.48
N VAL A 32 1.35 9.76 -0.37
CA VAL A 32 1.10 8.47 0.29
C VAL A 32 -0.35 8.37 0.78
N PHE A 33 -0.88 9.42 1.43
CA PHE A 33 -2.27 9.43 1.87
C PHE A 33 -3.25 9.40 0.70
N ARG A 34 -2.99 10.20 -0.35
CA ARG A 34 -3.83 10.19 -1.55
C ARG A 34 -3.86 8.82 -2.23
N GLU A 35 -2.74 8.11 -2.31
CA GLU A 35 -2.70 6.74 -2.83
C GLU A 35 -3.59 5.80 -2.01
N LEU A 36 -3.54 5.88 -0.68
CA LEU A 36 -4.38 5.09 0.22
C LEU A 36 -5.87 5.42 0.06
N GLU A 37 -6.23 6.71 0.00
CA GLU A 37 -7.62 7.16 -0.18
C GLU A 37 -8.19 6.61 -1.49
N ILE A 38 -7.47 6.78 -2.61
CA ILE A 38 -7.92 6.30 -3.93
C ILE A 38 -8.09 4.78 -3.95
N LEU A 39 -7.13 4.02 -3.40
CA LEU A 39 -7.19 2.56 -3.43
C LEU A 39 -8.21 1.96 -2.46
N GLN A 40 -8.65 2.70 -1.43
CA GLN A 40 -9.76 2.27 -0.56
C GLN A 40 -11.13 2.42 -1.23
N GLU A 41 -11.26 3.34 -2.20
CA GLU A 41 -12.52 3.62 -2.89
C GLU A 41 -12.72 2.80 -4.18
N ILE A 42 -11.70 2.04 -4.62
CA ILE A 42 -11.71 1.31 -5.88
C ILE A 42 -11.51 -0.19 -5.63
N GLU A 43 -12.42 -0.99 -6.16
CA GLU A 43 -12.28 -2.45 -6.23
C GLU A 43 -12.60 -2.93 -7.65
N HIS A 44 -11.64 -3.62 -8.29
CA HIS A 44 -11.83 -4.14 -9.63
C HIS A 44 -10.97 -5.37 -9.92
N VAL A 45 -11.51 -6.32 -10.71
CA VAL A 45 -10.82 -7.58 -11.04
C VAL A 45 -9.53 -7.39 -11.86
N PHE A 46 -9.43 -6.28 -12.59
CA PHE A 46 -8.24 -5.93 -13.39
C PHE A 46 -7.30 -4.93 -12.69
N LEU A 47 -7.55 -4.60 -11.42
CA LEU A 47 -6.70 -3.72 -10.61
C LEU A 47 -6.09 -4.48 -9.44
N VAL A 48 -4.95 -3.98 -8.95
CA VAL A 48 -4.37 -4.44 -7.68
C VAL A 48 -5.11 -3.72 -6.56
N ASN A 49 -6.03 -4.44 -5.92
CA ASN A 49 -6.82 -3.91 -4.81
C ASN A 49 -5.98 -3.87 -3.51
N LEU A 50 -6.36 -2.98 -2.58
CA LEU A 50 -5.70 -2.81 -1.27
C LEU A 50 -6.03 -3.93 -0.28
#